data_AF-A0A920QHU5-F1
#
_entry.id   AF-A0A920QHU5-F1
#
_cell.length_a   1.000
_cell.length_b   1.000
_cell.length_c   1.000
_cell.angle_alpha   90.00
_cell.angle_beta   90.00
_cell.angle_gamma   90.00
#
_symmetry.space_group_name_H-M   'P 1'
#
loop_
_entity.id
_entity.type
_entity.pdbx_description
1 polymer ?
#
loop_
_entity_poly.entity_id
_entity_poly.type
_entity_poly.pdbx_seq_one_letter_code
_entity_poly.pdbx_strand_id
1 'polypeptide(L)'
;MFYRPYAYMFMAILFWSMNPVANKIALEEIAVPQLVSMRAVFSAIILLVFSFAIGYRYSPKKIGWKPFVLGFLDPGMTSLLFVYSLTVLSATNTILIIALLPFSQSILGRIVFKEKNPTFYLDWRHSGRIRPYHFLFL
;
A
#
# COMPACT_ATOMS: atom_id res chain seq x y z
N MET A 1 -20.50 11.16 14.55
CA MET A 1 -19.60 11.74 13.51
C MET A 1 -18.54 10.75 12.99
N PHE A 2 -18.78 9.43 13.08
CA PHE A 2 -17.81 8.40 12.67
C PHE A 2 -18.15 7.70 11.34
N TYR A 3 -19.30 7.95 10.72
CA TYR A 3 -19.76 7.20 9.55
C TYR A 3 -18.96 7.50 8.26
N ARG A 4 -18.45 8.73 8.10
CA ARG A 4 -17.74 9.16 6.86
C ARG A 4 -16.39 8.45 6.68
N PRO A 5 -15.50 8.38 7.69
CA PRO A 5 -14.26 7.61 7.57
C PRO A 5 -14.49 6.12 7.28
N TYR A 6 -15.45 5.48 7.96
CA TYR A 6 -15.76 4.07 7.71
C TYR A 6 -16.30 3.82 6.30
N ALA A 7 -17.11 4.74 5.76
CA ALA A 7 -17.58 4.64 4.38
C ALA A 7 -16.41 4.72 3.38
N TYR A 8 -15.46 5.65 3.58
CA TYR A 8 -14.27 5.74 2.72
C TYR A 8 -13.37 4.53 2.84
N MET A 9 -13.17 3.99 4.05
CA MET A 9 -12.43 2.74 4.24
C MET A 9 -13.10 1.57 3.52
N PHE A 10 -14.42 1.45 3.63
CA PHE A 10 -15.17 0.40 2.94
C PHE A 10 -15.07 0.52 1.42
N MET A 11 -15.22 1.73 0.87
CA MET A 11 -15.01 1.98 -0.56
C MET A 11 -13.58 1.63 -1.00
N ALA A 12 -12.57 2.03 -0.23
CA ALA A 12 -11.18 1.72 -0.52
C ALA A 12 -10.94 0.20 -0.59
N ILE A 13 -11.50 -0.56 0.36
CA ILE A 13 -11.41 -2.02 0.37
C ILE A 13 -12.07 -2.61 -0.89
N LEU A 14 -13.27 -2.15 -1.26
CA LEU A 14 -13.95 -2.64 -2.47
C LEU A 14 -13.13 -2.38 -3.74
N PHE A 15 -12.64 -1.16 -3.92
CA PHE A 15 -11.80 -0.82 -5.08
C PHE A 15 -10.49 -1.61 -5.09
N TRP A 16 -9.90 -1.86 -3.92
CA TRP A 16 -8.66 -2.60 -3.82
C TRP A 16 -8.86 -4.11 -4.05
N SER A 17 -9.98 -4.69 -3.59
CA SER A 17 -10.32 -6.10 -3.86
C SER A 17 -10.58 -6.39 -5.34
N MET A 18 -11.02 -5.39 -6.12
CA MET A 18 -11.15 -5.52 -7.57
C MET A 18 -9.80 -5.47 -8.31
N ASN A 19 -8.75 -4.91 -7.68
CA ASN A 19 -7.45 -4.69 -8.31
C ASN A 19 -6.78 -5.96 -8.87
N PRO A 20 -6.69 -7.08 -8.12
CA PRO A 20 -6.02 -8.29 -8.59
C PRO A 20 -6.78 -8.93 -9.76
N VAL A 21 -8.12 -8.88 -9.73
CA VAL A 21 -8.99 -9.41 -10.80
C VAL A 21 -8.83 -8.58 -12.07
N ALA A 22 -8.93 -7.26 -11.95
CA ALA A 22 -8.78 -6.34 -13.08
C ALA A 22 -7.39 -6.43 -13.72
N ASN A 23 -6.32 -6.53 -12.90
CA ASN A 23 -4.97 -6.72 -13.45
C ASN A 23 -4.84 -8.05 -14.18
N LYS A 24 -5.48 -9.12 -13.68
CA LYS A 24 -5.40 -10.43 -14.33
C LYS A 24 -6.05 -10.41 -15.71
N ILE A 25 -7.18 -9.71 -15.86
CA ILE A 25 -7.82 -9.46 -17.16
C ILE A 25 -6.91 -8.59 -18.05
N ALA A 26 -6.36 -7.49 -17.52
CA ALA A 26 -5.49 -6.60 -18.28
C ALA A 26 -4.18 -7.27 -18.75
N LEU A 27 -3.69 -8.28 -18.02
CA LEU A 27 -2.50 -9.05 -18.38
C LEU A 27 -2.71 -9.98 -19.58
N GLU A 28 -3.95 -10.22 -20.01
CA GLU A 28 -4.22 -10.97 -21.24
C GLU A 28 -3.82 -10.18 -22.49
N GLU A 29 -3.86 -8.84 -22.41
CA GLU A 29 -3.58 -7.95 -23.55
C GLU A 29 -2.30 -7.12 -23.37
N ILE A 30 -1.85 -6.89 -22.13
CA ILE A 30 -0.77 -5.95 -21.81
C ILE A 30 0.35 -6.64 -21.02
N ALA A 31 1.60 -6.42 -21.44
CA ALA A 31 2.78 -6.94 -20.73
C ALA A 31 2.93 -6.33 -19.31
N VAL A 32 3.42 -7.13 -18.36
CA VAL A 32 3.60 -6.75 -16.94
C VAL A 32 4.32 -5.41 -16.75
N PRO A 33 5.49 -5.15 -17.38
CA PRO A 33 6.20 -3.89 -17.16
C PRO A 33 5.41 -2.69 -17.67
N GLN A 34 4.72 -2.84 -18.81
CA GLN A 34 3.92 -1.78 -19.41
C GLN A 34 2.73 -1.42 -18.52
N LEU A 35 2.01 -2.43 -17.99
CA LEU A 35 0.86 -2.18 -17.10
C LEU A 35 1.29 -1.42 -15.83
N VAL A 36 2.41 -1.81 -15.21
CA VAL A 36 2.91 -1.16 -14.00
C VAL A 36 3.45 0.24 -14.28
N SER A 37 4.19 0.42 -15.38
CA SER A 37 4.67 1.74 -15.80
C SER A 37 3.51 2.69 -16.11
N MET A 38 2.48 2.24 -16.82
CA MET A 38 1.29 3.06 -17.10
C MET A 38 0.63 3.51 -15.79
N ARG A 39 0.42 2.61 -14.83
CA ARG A 39 -0.16 2.95 -13.51
C ARG A 39 0.68 3.97 -12.75
N ALA A 40 2.00 3.82 -12.78
CA ALA A 40 2.92 4.77 -12.12
C ALA A 40 2.85 6.16 -12.77
N VAL A 41 2.86 6.22 -14.11
CA VAL A 41 2.75 7.48 -14.86
C VAL A 41 1.40 8.16 -14.62
N PHE A 42 0.30 7.42 -14.69
CA PHE A 42 -1.04 7.97 -14.40
C PHE A 42 -1.13 8.50 -12.98
N SER A 43 -0.65 7.74 -11.99
CA SER A 43 -0.64 8.17 -10.59
C SER A 43 0.19 9.43 -10.39
N ALA A 44 1.37 9.51 -11.02
CA ALA A 44 2.23 10.68 -10.96
C ALA A 44 1.56 11.91 -11.58
N ILE A 45 0.91 11.77 -12.74
CA ILE A 45 0.17 12.86 -13.40
C ILE A 45 -0.99 13.32 -12.53
N ILE A 46 -1.81 12.40 -12.01
CA ILE A 46 -2.95 12.71 -11.15
C ILE A 46 -2.47 13.47 -9.91
N LEU A 47 -1.47 12.95 -9.21
CA LEU A 47 -0.92 13.60 -8.01
C LEU A 47 -0.33 14.97 -8.32
N LEU A 48 0.36 15.12 -9.47
CA LEU A 48 0.92 16.39 -9.90
C LEU A 48 -0.18 17.42 -10.16
N VAL A 49 -1.24 17.04 -10.89
CA VAL A 49 -2.40 17.90 -11.17
C VAL A 49 -3.12 18.29 -9.87
N PHE A 50 -3.37 17.33 -8.99
CA PHE A 50 -4.00 17.60 -7.68
C PHE A 50 -3.18 18.55 -6.84
N SER A 51 -1.86 18.38 -6.82
CA SER A 51 -0.98 19.23 -6.03
C SER A 51 -0.90 20.65 -6.56
N PHE A 52 -0.87 20.82 -7.88
CA PHE A 52 -1.01 22.14 -8.49
C PHE A 52 -2.38 22.78 -8.19
N ALA A 53 -3.46 22.00 -8.20
CA ALA A 53 -4.80 22.48 -7.87
C ALA A 53 -4.92 22.95 -6.41
N ILE A 54 -4.17 22.34 -5.49
CA ILE A 54 -4.11 22.75 -4.06
C ILE A 54 -3.16 23.94 -3.85
N GLY A 55 -2.45 24.39 -4.89
CA GLY A 55 -1.54 25.54 -4.83
C GLY A 55 -0.17 25.22 -4.22
N TYR A 56 0.19 23.94 -4.13
CA TYR A 56 1.47 23.54 -3.55
C TYR A 56 2.62 23.84 -4.53
N ARG A 57 3.58 24.67 -4.11
CA ARG A 57 4.76 25.00 -4.92
C ARG A 57 5.89 24.02 -4.64
N TYR A 58 6.10 23.08 -5.57
CA TYR A 58 7.22 22.15 -5.51
C TYR A 58 8.55 22.88 -5.67
N SER A 59 9.52 22.54 -4.81
CA SER A 59 10.92 22.90 -5.00
C SER A 59 11.74 21.63 -5.16
N PRO A 60 12.06 21.21 -6.40
CA PRO A 60 12.83 19.98 -6.67
C PRO A 60 14.17 19.93 -5.92
N LYS A 61 14.77 21.10 -5.66
CA LYS A 61 16.04 21.24 -4.93
C LYS A 61 15.96 20.84 -3.46
N LYS A 62 14.77 20.80 -2.85
CA LYS A 62 14.57 20.44 -1.43
C LYS A 62 14.18 18.97 -1.21
N ILE A 63 13.79 18.26 -2.27
CA ILE A 63 13.18 16.92 -2.17
C ILE A 63 14.24 15.84 -1.98
N GLY A 64 15.45 16.02 -2.51
CA GLY A 64 16.55 15.06 -2.39
C GLY A 64 16.25 13.70 -3.05
N TRP A 65 17.21 12.78 -2.99
CA TRP A 65 17.08 11.46 -3.63
C TRP A 65 16.26 10.45 -2.80
N LYS A 66 16.10 10.70 -1.49
CA LYS A 66 15.44 9.75 -0.56
C LYS A 66 13.99 9.43 -0.93
N PRO A 67 13.11 10.40 -1.25
CA PRO A 67 11.72 10.10 -1.61
C PRO A 67 11.61 9.31 -2.92
N PHE A 68 12.55 9.50 -3.84
CA PHE A 68 12.62 8.73 -5.08
C PHE A 68 12.98 7.27 -4.81
N VAL A 69 14.01 7.01 -3.98
CA VAL A 69 14.38 5.64 -3.58
C VAL A 69 13.25 4.96 -2.82
N LEU A 70 12.59 5.70 -1.92
CA LEU A 70 11.43 5.18 -1.19
C LEU A 70 10.32 4.81 -2.17
N GLY A 71 9.91 5.70 -3.07
CA GLY A 71 8.88 5.42 -4.07
C GLY A 71 9.24 4.28 -5.05
N PHE A 72 10.52 4.12 -5.37
CA PHE A 72 11.00 3.04 -6.21
C PHE A 72 10.96 1.69 -5.50
N LEU A 73 11.39 1.62 -4.23
CA LEU A 73 11.30 0.42 -3.40
C LEU A 73 9.85 0.07 -3.09
N ASP A 74 9.05 1.05 -2.70
CA ASP A 74 7.63 0.93 -2.41
C ASP A 74 6.90 2.25 -2.74
N PRO A 75 5.96 2.28 -3.72
CA PRO A 75 5.22 1.15 -4.29
C PRO A 75 5.80 0.54 -5.58
N GLY A 76 6.96 0.99 -6.09
CA GLY A 76 7.47 0.59 -7.42
C GLY A 76 7.75 -0.90 -7.57
N MET A 77 8.74 -1.43 -6.82
CA MET A 77 9.11 -2.84 -6.87
C MET A 77 7.98 -3.74 -6.37
N THR A 78 7.29 -3.33 -5.31
CA THR A 78 6.17 -4.09 -4.74
C THR A 78 5.04 -4.28 -5.76
N SER A 79 4.71 -3.24 -6.54
CA SER A 79 3.74 -3.33 -7.64
C SER A 79 4.21 -4.25 -8.79
N LEU A 80 5.49 -4.18 -9.18
CA LEU A 80 6.06 -5.08 -10.19
C LEU A 80 5.98 -6.55 -9.76
N LEU A 81 6.42 -6.86 -8.55
CA LEU A 81 6.36 -8.22 -7.99
C LEU A 81 4.91 -8.69 -7.84
N PHE A 82 4.01 -7.80 -7.46
CA PHE A 82 2.59 -8.10 -7.36
C PHE A 82 1.99 -8.49 -8.71
N VAL A 83 2.15 -7.66 -9.74
CA VAL A 83 1.60 -7.95 -11.07
C VAL A 83 2.27 -9.16 -11.70
N TYR A 84 3.58 -9.34 -11.50
CA TYR A 84 4.29 -10.56 -11.92
C TYR A 84 3.74 -11.81 -11.22
N SER A 85 3.42 -11.74 -9.92
CA SER A 85 2.83 -12.90 -9.23
C SER A 85 1.49 -13.33 -9.86
N LEU A 86 0.72 -12.40 -10.44
CA LEU A 86 -0.55 -12.70 -11.10
C LEU A 86 -0.37 -13.42 -12.45
N THR A 87 0.82 -13.41 -13.05
CA THR A 87 1.11 -14.20 -14.26
C THR A 87 1.42 -15.65 -13.92
N VAL A 88 2.00 -15.91 -12.75
CA VAL A 88 2.40 -17.26 -12.31
C VAL A 88 1.34 -17.94 -11.43
N LEU A 89 0.56 -17.16 -10.68
CA LEU A 89 -0.44 -17.63 -9.73
C LEU A 89 -1.86 -17.16 -10.09
N SER A 90 -2.88 -17.83 -9.56
CA SER A 90 -4.26 -17.33 -9.60
C SER A 90 -4.39 -16.08 -8.72
N ALA A 91 -5.32 -15.18 -9.05
CA ALA A 91 -5.56 -13.97 -8.27
C ALA A 91 -5.84 -14.30 -6.79
N THR A 92 -6.61 -15.36 -6.52
CA THR A 92 -6.90 -15.84 -5.17
C THR A 92 -5.63 -16.23 -4.41
N ASN A 93 -4.75 -17.02 -5.02
CA ASN A 93 -3.52 -17.48 -4.36
C ASN A 93 -2.57 -16.32 -4.08
N THR A 94 -2.45 -15.38 -5.02
CA THR A 94 -1.69 -14.15 -4.83
C THR A 94 -2.19 -13.34 -3.64
N ILE A 95 -3.51 -13.13 -3.51
CA ILE A 95 -4.10 -12.38 -2.39
C ILE A 95 -3.86 -13.11 -1.06
N LEU A 96 -3.98 -14.44 -1.02
CA LEU A 96 -3.73 -15.22 0.19
C LEU A 96 -2.28 -15.07 0.68
N ILE A 97 -1.31 -15.10 -0.23
CA ILE A 97 0.10 -14.88 0.10
C ILE A 97 0.31 -13.44 0.61
N ILE A 98 -0.32 -12.46 -0.02
CA ILE A 98 -0.18 -11.05 0.35
C ILE A 98 -0.89 -10.72 1.66
N ALA A 99 -1.93 -11.47 2.03
CA ALA A 99 -2.55 -11.38 3.34
C ALA A 99 -1.59 -11.75 4.48
N LEU A 100 -0.44 -12.38 4.18
CA LEU A 100 0.64 -12.61 5.14
C LEU A 100 1.57 -11.38 5.29
N LEU A 101 1.54 -10.41 4.37
CA LEU A 101 2.35 -9.19 4.48
C LEU A 101 2.18 -8.43 5.80
N PRO A 102 0.97 -8.16 6.34
CA PRO A 102 0.87 -7.47 7.64
C PRO A 102 1.56 -8.23 8.78
N PHE A 103 1.58 -9.56 8.71
CA PHE A 103 2.33 -10.39 9.66
C PHE A 103 3.85 -10.25 9.44
N SER A 104 4.32 -10.34 8.20
CA SER A 104 5.73 -10.12 7.85
C SER A 104 6.21 -8.71 8.21
N GLN A 105 5.40 -7.68 7.95
CA GLN A 105 5.67 -6.28 8.30
C GLN A 105 5.76 -6.10 9.81
N SER A 106 4.91 -6.76 10.60
CA SER A 106 4.98 -6.74 12.06
C SER A 106 6.28 -7.33 12.60
N ILE A 107 6.75 -8.44 12.00
CA ILE A 107 8.02 -9.08 12.37
C ILE A 107 9.22 -8.23 11.94
N LEU A 108 9.23 -7.77 10.68
CA LEU A 108 10.28 -6.91 10.15
C LEU A 108 10.37 -5.58 10.90
N GLY A 109 9.22 -5.00 11.28
CA GLY A 109 9.12 -3.81 12.11
C GLY A 109 9.88 -3.97 13.42
N ARG A 110 9.70 -5.11 14.09
CA ARG A 110 10.44 -5.46 15.30
C ARG A 110 11.94 -5.62 15.05
N ILE A 111 12.34 -6.31 13.99
CA ILE A 111 13.77 -6.60 13.74
C ILE A 111 14.52 -5.32 13.35
N VAL A 112 13.96 -4.52 12.45
CA VAL A 112 14.61 -3.34 11.87
C VAL A 112 14.50 -2.12 12.78
N PHE A 113 13.31 -1.83 13.30
CA PHE A 113 13.06 -0.62 14.10
C PHE A 113 13.12 -0.88 15.61
N LYS A 114 13.36 -2.13 16.04
CA LYS A 114 13.40 -2.53 17.47
C LYS A 114 12.14 -2.13 18.24
N GLU A 115 11.00 -2.06 17.56
CA GLU A 115 9.73 -1.71 18.19
C GLU A 115 9.37 -2.74 19.28
N LYS A 116 8.99 -2.24 20.46
CA LYS A 116 8.50 -3.10 21.56
C LYS A 116 7.14 -3.67 21.15
N ASN A 117 7.14 -4.95 20.78
CA ASN A 117 6.00 -5.87 20.65
C ASN A 117 4.61 -5.26 20.33
N PRO A 118 3.99 -5.61 19.19
CA PRO A 118 2.53 -5.53 19.04
C PRO A 118 1.82 -6.68 19.79
N THR A 119 2.52 -7.47 20.62
CA THR A 119 1.93 -8.49 21.51
C THR A 119 0.85 -7.93 22.44
N PHE A 120 0.73 -6.60 22.57
CA PHE A 120 -0.38 -5.97 23.28
C PHE A 120 -1.78 -6.33 22.71
N TYR A 121 -1.89 -6.81 21.47
CA TYR A 121 -3.18 -7.33 20.96
C TYR A 121 -3.49 -8.77 21.42
N LEU A 122 -2.47 -9.59 21.70
CA LEU A 122 -2.64 -10.94 22.29
C LEU A 122 -2.67 -10.90 23.84
N ASP A 123 -2.17 -9.82 24.44
CA ASP A 123 -2.23 -9.54 25.88
C ASP A 123 -3.53 -8.81 26.30
N TRP A 124 -4.57 -8.90 25.48
CA TRP A 124 -5.88 -8.31 25.80
C TRP A 124 -6.59 -9.03 26.96
N ARG A 125 -6.09 -10.19 27.40
CA ARG A 125 -6.74 -10.97 28.47
C ARG A 125 -6.42 -10.49 29.89
N HIS A 126 -5.43 -9.61 30.10
CA HIS A 126 -4.96 -9.31 31.45
C HIS A 126 -4.82 -7.84 31.86
N SER A 127 -5.05 -6.86 30.98
CA SER A 127 -4.86 -5.46 31.39
C SER A 127 -5.87 -4.51 30.75
N GLY A 128 -6.92 -4.19 31.52
CA GLY A 128 -7.96 -3.22 31.20
C GLY A 128 -7.49 -1.76 31.21
N ARG A 129 -6.44 -1.41 30.45
CA ARG A 129 -6.07 -0.01 30.20
C ARG A 129 -6.03 0.29 28.72
N ILE A 130 -7.03 1.06 28.31
CA ILE A 130 -7.16 1.69 27.00
C ILE A 130 -6.05 2.74 26.89
N ARG A 131 -5.10 2.54 25.98
CA ARG A 131 -4.29 3.64 25.45
C ARG A 131 -4.51 3.77 23.95
N PRO A 132 -4.94 4.94 23.45
CA PRO A 132 -5.15 5.16 22.04
C PRO A 132 -3.79 5.47 21.42
N TYR A 133 -3.24 4.55 20.63
CA TYR A 133 -2.16 4.89 19.71
C TYR A 133 -2.74 4.95 18.30
N HIS A 134 -2.54 6.11 17.68
CA HIS A 134 -3.00 6.47 16.35
C HIS A 134 -2.59 5.41 15.32
N PHE A 135 -3.59 4.71 14.79
CA PHE A 135 -3.51 4.01 13.51
C PHE A 135 -3.23 5.05 12.43
N LEU A 136 -1.98 5.13 11.98
CA LEU A 136 -1.60 5.99 10.86
C LEU A 136 -0.60 5.25 9.98
N PHE A 137 -1.06 4.13 9.41
CA PHE A 137 -0.48 3.54 8.20
C PHE A 137 -1.62 2.84 7.45
N LEU A 138 -2.29 3.63 6.61
CA LEU A 138 -3.15 3.23 5.51
C LEU A 138 -2.73 4.08 4.32
#